data_AF-C0PTQ3-F1
#
_entry.id   AF-C0PTQ3-F1
#
_cell.length_a   1.000
_cell.length_b   1.000
_cell.length_c   1.000
_cell.angle_alpha   90.00
_cell.angle_beta   90.00
_cell.angle_gamma   90.00
#
_symmetry.space_group_name_H-M   'P 1'
#
loop_
_entity.id
_entity.type
_entity.pdbx_description
1 polymer ?
#
loop_
_entity_poly.entity_id
_entity_poly.type
_entity_poly.pdbx_seq_one_letter_code
_entity_poly.pdbx_strand_id
1 'polypeptide(L)' 'MQGSVGGRKGQLSIVAEIFEVTPSLFVVELKKAAGDTLDYEKFYEEKLRPGLKDIVWAWHGDTDIKN' A
#
# COMPACT_ATOMS: atom_id res chain seq x y z
N MET A 1 -2.64 30.68 -4.71
CA MET A 1 -3.21 29.79 -3.67
C MET A 1 -2.48 28.47 -3.76
N GLN A 2 -1.61 28.14 -2.79
CA GLN A 2 -1.07 26.78 -2.67
C GLN A 2 -2.22 25.91 -2.18
N GLY A 3 -2.73 25.05 -3.06
CA GLY A 3 -3.74 24.07 -2.69
C GLY A 3 -3.21 23.24 -1.53
N SER A 4 -4.05 23.04 -0.51
CA SER A 4 -3.82 22.08 0.57
C SER A 4 -3.15 20.82 0.02
N VAL A 5 -2.02 20.42 0.61
CA VAL A 5 -1.27 19.21 0.24
C VAL A 5 -2.09 17.93 0.50
N GLY A 6 -3.27 18.04 1.12
CA GLY A 6 -4.26 16.96 1.25
C GLY A 6 -5.51 17.20 0.41
N GLY A 7 -6.06 16.13 -0.18
CA GLY A 7 -7.38 16.13 -0.80
C GLY A 7 -8.50 16.51 0.18
N ARG A 8 -9.77 16.43 -0.27
CA ARG A 8 -10.94 16.85 0.52
C ARG A 8 -11.08 16.17 1.89
N LYS A 9 -10.37 15.04 2.10
CA LYS A 9 -10.36 14.24 3.32
C LYS A 9 -9.08 14.38 4.16
N GLY A 10 -8.25 15.39 3.88
CA GLY A 10 -6.98 15.61 4.58
C GLY A 10 -5.84 14.72 4.04
N GLN A 11 -4.75 14.65 4.80
CA GLN A 11 -3.56 13.89 4.42
C GLN A 11 -3.82 12.38 4.45
N LEU A 12 -3.31 11.66 3.45
CA LEU A 12 -3.35 10.21 3.40
C LEU A 12 -2.58 9.60 4.57
N SER A 13 -3.22 8.68 5.30
CA SER A 13 -2.60 7.91 6.38
C SER A 13 -2.86 6.42 6.16
N ILE A 14 -1.82 5.60 6.31
CA ILE A 14 -1.87 4.15 6.09
C ILE A 14 -1.35 3.46 7.35
N VAL A 15 -2.02 2.37 7.73
CA VAL A 15 -1.56 1.44 8.77
C VAL A 15 -1.05 0.18 8.10
N ALA A 16 0.11 -0.30 8.54
CA ALA A 16 0.68 -1.57 8.12
C ALA A 16 0.75 -2.50 9.33
N GLU A 17 0.11 -3.66 9.23
CA GLU A 17 0.17 -4.72 10.23
C GLU A 17 0.93 -5.90 9.65
N ILE A 18 1.91 -6.41 10.41
CA ILE A 18 2.79 -7.49 9.96
C ILE A 18 2.44 -8.75 10.73
N PHE A 19 2.19 -9.83 10.01
CA PHE A 19 1.85 -11.13 10.54
C PHE A 19 2.90 -12.15 10.12
N GLU A 20 3.52 -12.83 11.09
CA GLU A 20 4.38 -13.97 10.82
C GLU A 20 3.52 -15.19 10.51
N VAL A 21 3.70 -15.77 9.33
CA VAL A 21 3.05 -17.04 8.93
C VAL A 21 4.01 -18.20 9.15
N THR A 22 5.29 -18.00 8.81
CA THR A 22 6.40 -18.89 9.10
C THR A 22 7.66 -18.04 9.40
N PRO A 23 8.75 -18.62 9.95
CA PRO A 23 9.95 -17.86 10.27
C PRO A 23 10.58 -17.06 9.11
N SER A 24 10.25 -17.40 7.87
CA SER A 24 10.74 -16.74 6.66
C SER A 24 9.62 -16.17 5.77
N LEU A 25 8.36 -16.23 6.20
CA LEU A 25 7.22 -15.73 5.43
C LEU A 25 6.34 -14.85 6.31
N PHE A 26 6.23 -13.59 5.89
CA PHE A 26 5.41 -12.59 6.53
C PHE A 26 4.33 -12.11 5.58
N VAL A 27 3.12 -11.92 6.11
CA VAL A 27 2.02 -11.25 5.41
C VAL A 27 1.91 -9.85 5.99
N VAL A 28 1.82 -8.85 5.11
CA VAL A 28 1.62 -7.46 5.52
C VAL A 28 0.24 -7.03 5.06
N GLU A 29 -0.60 -6.62 6.00
CA GLU A 29 -1.90 -6.02 5.73
C GLU A 29 -1.76 -4.49 5.72
N LEU A 30 -2.21 -3.85 4.64
CA LEU A 30 -2.17 -2.40 4.46
C LEU A 30 -3.60 -1.85 4.50
N LYS A 31 -3.85 -0.90 5.41
CA LYS A 31 -5.17 -0.27 5.61
C LYS A 31 -5.09 1.23 5.43
N LYS A 32 -5.99 1.81 4.62
CA LYS A 32 -6.19 3.27 4.59
C LYS A 32 -6.86 3.71 5.89
N ALA A 33 -6.13 4.43 6.74
CA ALA A 33 -6.64 4.94 8.01
C ALA A 33 -7.34 6.30 7.86
N ALA A 34 -6.85 7.18 6.99
CA ALA A 34 -7.42 8.50 6.72
C ALA A 34 -7.06 8.99 5.30
N GLY A 35 -7.70 10.07 4.86
CA GLY A 35 -7.46 10.67 3.54
C GLY A 35 -8.37 10.15 2.43
N ASP A 36 -8.07 10.58 1.20
CA ASP A 36 -8.88 10.25 0.02
C ASP A 36 -8.57 8.84 -0.52
N THR A 37 -9.59 8.16 -1.04
CA THR A 37 -9.42 6.82 -1.60
C THR A 37 -8.66 6.85 -2.92
N LEU A 38 -8.89 7.84 -3.78
CA LEU A 38 -8.18 7.95 -5.06
C LEU A 38 -6.70 8.30 -4.82
N ASP A 39 -6.41 9.11 -3.81
CA ASP A 39 -5.03 9.39 -3.40
C ASP A 39 -4.35 8.12 -2.85
N TYR A 40 -5.08 7.29 -2.10
CA TYR A 40 -4.58 5.98 -1.65
C TYR A 40 -4.28 5.05 -2.83
N GLU A 41 -5.19 4.91 -3.79
CA GLU A 41 -5.02 4.05 -4.96
C GLU A 41 -3.84 4.48 -5.83
N LYS A 42 -3.69 5.79 -6.08
CA LYS A 42 -2.51 6.33 -6.78
C LYS A 42 -1.22 6.09 -6.02
N PHE A 43 -1.22 6.33 -4.71
CA PHE A 43 -0.06 6.04 -3.88
C PHE A 43 0.31 4.54 -3.92
N TYR A 44 -0.70 3.67 -3.83
CA TYR A 44 -0.54 2.22 -3.86
C TYR A 44 0.12 1.77 -5.17
N GLU A 45 -0.42 2.17 -6.33
CA GLU A 45 0.07 1.74 -7.64
C GLU A 45 1.37 2.43 -8.07
N GLU A 46 1.51 3.75 -7.84
CA GLU A 46 2.64 4.51 -8.39
C GLU A 46 3.86 4.56 -7.46
N LYS A 47 3.67 4.33 -6.15
CA LYS A 47 4.73 4.48 -5.14
C LYS A 47 4.96 3.22 -4.34
N LEU A 48 3.91 2.68 -3.73
CA LEU A 48 4.05 1.58 -2.77
C LEU A 48 4.45 0.27 -3.46
N ARG A 49 3.68 -0.20 -4.44
CA ARG A 49 4.01 -1.46 -5.14
C ARG A 49 5.38 -1.40 -5.82
N PRO A 50 5.73 -0.34 -6.59
CA PRO A 50 7.07 -0.26 -7.19
C PRO A 50 8.19 -0.16 -6.15
N GLY A 51 7.95 0.52 -5.03
CA GLY A 51 8.92 0.68 -3.94
C GLY A 51 9.19 -0.61 -3.15
N LEU A 52 8.29 -1.59 -3.19
CA LEU A 52 8.40 -2.86 -2.46
C LEU A 52 8.66 -4.06 -3.38
N LYS A 53 8.90 -3.84 -4.66
CA LYS A 53 9.07 -4.89 -5.68
C LYS A 53 10.14 -5.94 -5.35
N ASP A 54 11.18 -5.55 -4.61
CA ASP A 54 12.32 -6.42 -4.32
C ASP A 54 12.13 -7.26 -3.04
N ILE A 55 11.06 -6.99 -2.28
CA ILE A 55 10.76 -7.70 -1.02
C ILE A 55 9.39 -8.39 -1.02
N VAL A 56 8.45 -7.94 -1.86
CA VAL A 56 7.13 -8.55 -1.96
C VAL A 56 7.16 -9.69 -2.97
N TRP A 57 6.88 -10.90 -2.50
CA TRP A 57 6.79 -12.08 -3.34
C TRP A 57 5.51 -12.07 -4.20
N ALA A 58 4.35 -11.76 -3.60
CA ALA A 58 3.08 -11.71 -4.32
C ALA A 58 2.11 -10.70 -3.68
N TRP A 59 1.29 -10.05 -4.51
CA TRP A 59 0.18 -9.21 -4.06
C TRP A 59 -1.12 -10.00 -4.08
N HIS A 60 -2.01 -9.75 -3.12
CA HIS A 60 -3.34 -10.36 -3.14
C HIS A 60 -4.12 -9.91 -4.38
N GLY A 61 -4.67 -10.87 -5.12
CA GLY A 61 -5.43 -10.60 -6.35
C GLY A 61 -4.59 -10.47 -7.62
N ASP A 62 -3.26 -10.52 -7.54
CA ASP A 62 -2.43 -10.71 -8.74
C ASP A 62 -2.61 -12.15 -9.23
N THR A 63 -3.05 -12.30 -10.48
CA THR A 63 -3.12 -13.61 -11.15
C THR A 63 -1.78 -14.01 -11.79
N ASP A 64 -0.82 -13.08 -11.85
CA ASP A 64 0.49 -13.30 -12.46
C ASP A 64 1.50 -13.80 -11.42
N ILE A 65 1.37 -15.06 -11.05
CA ILE A 65 2.47 -15.81 -10.44
C ILE A 65 3.57 -15.94 -11.51
N LYS A 66 4.62 -15.13 -11.42
CA LYS A 66 5.79 -15.26 -12.30
C LYS A 66 6.54 -16.54 -11.91
N ASN A 67 6.39 -17.55 -12.76
CA ASN A 67 7.16 -18.80 -12.77
C ASN A 67 8.65 -18.53 -12.99
#